data_AF-A0A182KCZ1-F1
#
_entry.id   AF-A0A182KCZ1-F1
#
_cell.length_a   1.000
_cell.length_b   1.000
_cell.length_c   1.000
_cell.angle_alpha   90.00
_cell.angle_beta   90.00
_cell.angle_gamma   90.00
#
_symmetry.space_group_name_H-M   'P 1'
#
loop_
_entity.id
_entity.type
_entity.pdbx_description
1 polymer ?
#
loop_
_entity_poly.entity_id
_entity_poly.type
_entity_poly.pdbx_seq_one_letter_code
_entity_poly.pdbx_strand_id
1 'polypeptide(L)'
;SAILILTSKQSSILLDCGEGTVGQIWRFFGKEQAESVLRSIKTVYISHLHADHHLGLIGLLQARKKLFGDNCERITLLAPEQISYWLRLYDCRFETIYKDYILIKNADLLENPLIDEKLLEMGIKEIATCRVRHCPHSFGVALKVASLGMHPETNIEGDVKITYSGDTMPCESLIELGRDSTVLIHEATMEDELAAEARIKMHSTLSQAIEQGRKMNARYTLLTHFSQRYAKIPRLRPDQQQSGLGTDLGIAFDNMEVTLDDLSTLCKFYPALKAMFISHFEEMEQKAIKRGNKKLRLETVKKGTGSKECSPTR
;
A
#
# COMPACT_ATOMS: atom_id res chain seq x y z
N SER A 1 -5.48 -0.23 6.64
CA SER A 1 -5.21 -0.19 5.19
C SER A 1 -6.11 -1.17 4.46
N ALA A 2 -6.67 -0.79 3.31
CA ALA A 2 -7.36 -1.68 2.38
C ALA A 2 -7.42 -1.04 0.99
N ILE A 3 -7.06 -1.78 -0.06
CA ILE A 3 -7.08 -1.31 -1.44
C ILE A 3 -7.82 -2.36 -2.29
N LEU A 4 -8.90 -1.96 -2.93
CA LEU A 4 -9.67 -2.85 -3.81
C LEU A 4 -9.22 -2.65 -5.26
N ILE A 5 -8.75 -3.73 -5.89
CA ILE A 5 -8.42 -3.73 -7.32
C ILE A 5 -9.51 -4.49 -8.07
N LEU A 6 -10.22 -3.79 -8.95
CA LEU A 6 -11.20 -4.37 -9.85
C LEU A 6 -10.45 -4.98 -11.04
N THR A 7 -10.46 -6.31 -11.16
CA THR A 7 -9.73 -7.03 -12.21
C THR A 7 -10.65 -7.41 -13.38
N SER A 8 -11.94 -7.58 -13.11
CA SER A 8 -12.99 -7.72 -14.13
C SER A 8 -14.31 -7.15 -13.62
N LYS A 9 -15.37 -7.14 -14.44
CA LYS A 9 -16.70 -6.65 -14.05
C LYS A 9 -17.29 -7.36 -12.82
N GLN A 10 -16.85 -8.58 -12.53
CA GLN A 10 -17.42 -9.44 -11.48
C GLN A 10 -16.37 -9.97 -10.50
N SER A 11 -15.10 -9.61 -10.67
CA SER A 11 -14.00 -10.11 -9.85
C SER A 11 -13.09 -8.99 -9.40
N SER A 12 -12.66 -9.08 -8.15
CA SER A 12 -11.71 -8.16 -7.54
C SER A 12 -10.79 -8.89 -6.58
N ILE A 13 -9.63 -8.27 -6.36
CA ILE A 13 -8.67 -8.63 -5.32
C ILE A 13 -8.58 -7.48 -4.32
N LEU A 14 -8.60 -7.81 -3.04
CA LEU A 14 -8.43 -6.86 -1.95
C LEU A 14 -7.01 -6.98 -1.39
N LEU A 15 -6.25 -5.89 -1.41
CA LEU A 15 -4.92 -5.79 -0.81
C LEU A 15 -5.03 -5.17 0.57
N ASP A 16 -4.69 -5.96 1.57
CA ASP A 16 -4.95 -5.74 3.00
C ASP A 16 -6.44 -5.52 3.32
N CYS A 17 -6.82 -5.85 4.55
CA CYS A 17 -8.19 -5.76 5.03
C CYS A 17 -8.20 -5.29 6.48
N GLY A 18 -7.79 -4.04 6.70
CA GLY A 18 -7.83 -3.40 8.01
C GLY A 18 -9.25 -3.31 8.60
N GLU A 19 -9.32 -3.02 9.90
CA GLU A 19 -10.59 -2.81 10.59
C GLU A 19 -11.48 -1.78 9.87
N GLY A 20 -12.79 -2.03 9.82
CA GLY A 20 -13.75 -1.11 9.22
C GLY A 20 -13.86 -1.19 7.69
N THR A 21 -13.05 -2.02 7.00
CA THR A 21 -13.08 -2.15 5.52
C THR A 21 -14.49 -2.40 4.97
N VAL A 22 -15.23 -3.35 5.53
CA VAL A 22 -16.62 -3.62 5.12
C VAL A 22 -17.51 -2.40 5.34
N GLY A 23 -17.37 -1.73 6.49
CA GLY A 23 -18.12 -0.51 6.79
C GLY A 23 -17.84 0.62 5.80
N GLN A 24 -16.59 0.77 5.37
CA GLN A 24 -16.21 1.74 4.33
C GLN A 24 -16.82 1.39 2.97
N ILE A 25 -16.83 0.11 2.59
CA ILE A 25 -17.52 -0.35 1.36
C ILE A 25 -19.00 0.03 1.39
N TRP A 26 -19.71 -0.24 2.49
CA TRP A 26 -21.11 0.15 2.65
C TRP A 26 -21.32 1.67 2.63
N ARG A 27 -20.40 2.41 3.27
CA ARG A 27 -20.48 3.88 3.35
C ARG A 27 -20.30 4.53 1.98
N PHE A 28 -19.36 4.02 1.19
CA PHE A 28 -18.99 4.61 -0.09
C PHE A 28 -19.97 4.24 -1.20
N PHE A 29 -20.27 2.95 -1.36
CA PHE A 29 -21.10 2.46 -2.47
C PHE A 29 -22.61 2.45 -2.16
N GLY A 30 -23.01 2.66 -0.91
CA GLY A 30 -24.39 2.46 -0.49
C GLY A 30 -24.83 0.99 -0.58
N LYS A 31 -26.08 0.69 -0.25
CA LYS A 31 -26.51 -0.69 0.02
C LYS A 31 -26.33 -1.63 -1.20
N GLU A 32 -26.94 -1.29 -2.32
CA GLU A 32 -27.01 -2.21 -3.47
C GLU A 32 -25.64 -2.45 -4.11
N GLN A 33 -24.87 -1.39 -4.35
CA GLN A 33 -23.56 -1.52 -4.97
C GLN A 33 -22.51 -2.12 -4.02
N ALA A 34 -22.61 -1.87 -2.71
CA ALA A 34 -21.75 -2.54 -1.73
C ALA A 34 -21.93 -4.06 -1.74
N GLU A 35 -23.15 -4.57 -1.88
CA GLU A 35 -23.38 -6.01 -2.02
C GLU A 35 -22.68 -6.57 -3.27
N SER A 36 -22.80 -5.88 -4.40
CA SER A 36 -22.11 -6.27 -5.64
C SER A 36 -20.58 -6.28 -5.46
N VAL A 37 -20.03 -5.24 -4.85
CA VAL A 37 -18.60 -5.13 -4.54
C VAL A 37 -18.16 -6.27 -3.62
N LEU A 38 -18.87 -6.49 -2.52
CA LEU A 38 -18.58 -7.58 -1.59
C LEU A 38 -18.62 -8.94 -2.28
N ARG A 39 -19.56 -9.17 -3.20
CA ARG A 39 -19.66 -10.39 -4.01
C ARG A 39 -18.49 -10.57 -4.98
N SER A 40 -17.99 -9.46 -5.54
CA SER A 40 -16.88 -9.48 -6.50
C SER A 40 -15.53 -9.86 -5.87
N ILE A 41 -15.34 -9.69 -4.56
CA ILE A 41 -14.05 -10.00 -3.90
C ILE A 41 -13.83 -11.52 -3.89
N LYS A 42 -12.92 -12.01 -4.73
CA LYS A 42 -12.59 -13.44 -4.82
C LYS A 42 -11.26 -13.79 -4.16
N THR A 43 -10.35 -12.81 -4.09
CA THR A 43 -9.01 -12.97 -3.53
C THR A 43 -8.74 -11.86 -2.52
N VAL A 44 -8.11 -12.20 -1.41
CA VAL A 44 -7.59 -11.24 -0.43
C VAL A 44 -6.11 -11.51 -0.23
N TYR A 45 -5.29 -10.48 -0.39
CA TYR A 45 -3.87 -10.50 -0.05
C TYR A 45 -3.67 -9.76 1.27
N ILE A 46 -2.96 -10.36 2.22
CA ILE A 46 -2.51 -9.73 3.45
C ILE A 46 -0.99 -9.62 3.41
N SER A 47 -0.46 -8.41 3.54
CA SER A 47 0.97 -8.12 3.45
C SER A 47 1.75 -8.63 4.67
N HIS A 48 1.22 -8.40 5.87
CA HIS A 48 1.82 -8.76 7.15
C HIS A 48 0.79 -8.73 8.31
N LEU A 49 1.22 -9.03 9.54
CA LEU A 49 0.30 -9.27 10.67
C LEU A 49 0.10 -8.09 11.64
N HIS A 50 0.40 -6.85 11.23
CA HIS A 50 -0.07 -5.71 12.01
C HIS A 50 -1.59 -5.54 11.88
N ALA A 51 -2.22 -5.20 13.00
CA ALA A 51 -3.67 -5.23 13.17
C ALA A 51 -4.43 -4.38 12.13
N ASP A 52 -3.86 -3.25 11.77
CA ASP A 52 -4.39 -2.30 10.80
C ASP A 52 -4.41 -2.83 9.35
N HIS A 53 -3.83 -3.99 9.08
CA HIS A 53 -3.84 -4.64 7.76
C HIS A 53 -4.73 -5.88 7.67
N HIS A 54 -5.24 -6.44 8.76
CA HIS A 54 -6.00 -7.71 8.67
C HIS A 54 -7.21 -7.84 9.59
N LEU A 55 -7.40 -6.99 10.60
CA LEU A 55 -8.52 -7.16 11.55
C LEU A 55 -9.92 -7.09 10.92
N GLY A 56 -10.06 -6.48 9.75
CA GLY A 56 -11.33 -6.46 9.01
C GLY A 56 -11.65 -7.76 8.26
N LEU A 57 -10.68 -8.68 8.13
CA LEU A 57 -10.83 -9.91 7.35
C LEU A 57 -12.00 -10.77 7.83
N ILE A 58 -12.14 -10.94 9.15
CA ILE A 58 -13.24 -11.72 9.73
C ILE A 58 -14.60 -11.10 9.37
N GLY A 59 -14.71 -9.77 9.52
CA GLY A 59 -15.92 -9.04 9.15
C GLY A 59 -16.26 -9.17 7.67
N LEU A 60 -15.25 -9.21 6.80
CA LEU A 60 -15.41 -9.45 5.36
C LEU A 60 -15.96 -10.87 5.09
N LEU A 61 -15.37 -11.90 5.70
CA LEU A 61 -15.82 -13.28 5.54
C LEU A 61 -17.28 -13.45 6.00
N GLN A 62 -17.62 -12.90 7.17
CA GLN A 62 -18.99 -12.93 7.70
C GLN A 62 -19.99 -12.18 6.82
N ALA A 63 -19.61 -10.98 6.34
CA ALA A 63 -20.47 -10.20 5.45
C ALA A 63 -20.75 -10.94 4.15
N ARG A 64 -19.72 -11.55 3.54
CA ARG A 64 -19.90 -12.37 2.33
C ARG A 64 -20.76 -13.59 2.59
N LYS A 65 -20.51 -14.34 3.66
CA LYS A 65 -21.31 -15.52 4.04
C LYS A 65 -22.79 -15.16 4.20
N LYS A 66 -23.10 -14.03 4.83
CA LYS A 66 -24.47 -13.52 4.94
C LYS A 66 -25.11 -13.21 3.59
N LEU A 67 -24.34 -12.71 2.62
CA LEU A 67 -24.82 -12.36 1.29
C LEU A 67 -25.04 -13.57 0.37
N PHE A 68 -24.20 -14.59 0.46
CA PHE A 68 -24.28 -15.78 -0.41
C PHE A 68 -25.04 -16.96 0.21
N GLY A 69 -25.19 -17.00 1.54
CA GLY A 69 -25.72 -18.17 2.23
C GLY A 69 -24.84 -19.40 1.98
N ASP A 70 -25.48 -20.53 1.71
CA ASP A 70 -24.79 -21.81 1.47
C ASP A 70 -23.97 -21.84 0.16
N ASN A 71 -24.23 -20.91 -0.76
CA ASN A 71 -23.51 -20.79 -2.03
C ASN A 71 -22.25 -19.90 -1.92
N CYS A 72 -21.79 -19.59 -0.69
CA CYS A 72 -20.63 -18.74 -0.51
C CYS A 72 -19.35 -19.46 -0.94
N GLU A 73 -18.84 -19.09 -2.11
CA GLU A 73 -17.52 -19.53 -2.55
C GLU A 73 -16.44 -19.06 -1.59
N ARG A 74 -15.45 -19.93 -1.38
CA ARG A 74 -14.28 -19.64 -0.55
C ARG A 74 -13.44 -18.54 -1.20
N ILE A 75 -12.97 -17.60 -0.40
CA ILE A 75 -11.95 -16.65 -0.84
C ILE A 75 -10.59 -17.32 -0.92
N THR A 76 -9.81 -17.01 -1.95
CA THR A 76 -8.37 -17.29 -1.96
C THR A 76 -7.67 -16.26 -1.06
N LEU A 77 -7.14 -16.70 0.08
CA LEU A 77 -6.43 -15.86 1.04
C LEU A 77 -4.92 -16.05 0.85
N LEU A 78 -4.26 -15.04 0.30
CA LEU A 78 -2.80 -14.96 0.20
C LEU A 78 -2.29 -14.22 1.44
N ALA A 79 -1.60 -14.91 2.35
CA ALA A 79 -1.17 -14.27 3.60
C ALA A 79 0.09 -14.92 4.19
N PRO A 80 0.77 -14.27 5.15
CA PRO A 80 1.76 -14.95 6.00
C PRO A 80 1.11 -16.14 6.71
N GLU A 81 1.77 -17.31 6.70
CA GLU A 81 1.25 -18.54 7.32
C GLU A 81 0.81 -18.35 8.79
N GLN A 82 1.47 -17.44 9.49
CA GLN A 82 1.24 -17.11 10.88
C GLN A 82 -0.20 -16.59 11.12
N ILE A 83 -0.89 -16.05 10.10
CA ILE A 83 -2.29 -15.62 10.22
C ILE A 83 -3.22 -16.78 10.63
N SER A 84 -2.83 -18.02 10.27
CA SER A 84 -3.62 -19.22 10.55
C SER A 84 -3.85 -19.45 12.05
N TYR A 85 -2.94 -19.00 12.91
CA TYR A 85 -3.13 -19.11 14.37
C TYR A 85 -4.31 -18.26 14.82
N TRP A 86 -4.36 -17.00 14.39
CA TRP A 86 -5.44 -16.07 14.72
C TRP A 86 -6.78 -16.54 14.14
N LEU A 87 -6.80 -16.96 12.87
CA LEU A 87 -8.03 -17.45 12.21
C LEU A 87 -8.55 -18.73 12.87
N ARG A 88 -7.67 -19.70 13.21
CA ARG A 88 -8.09 -20.92 13.92
C ARG A 88 -8.58 -20.62 15.34
N LEU A 89 -7.93 -19.70 16.05
CA LEU A 89 -8.39 -19.29 17.37
C LEU A 89 -9.80 -18.70 17.27
N TYR A 90 -10.06 -17.84 16.27
CA TYR A 90 -11.39 -17.29 16.06
C TYR A 90 -12.42 -18.39 15.73
N ASP A 91 -12.07 -19.23 14.76
CA ASP A 91 -12.89 -20.35 14.27
C ASP A 91 -13.37 -21.29 15.40
N CYS A 92 -12.45 -21.65 16.29
CA CYS A 92 -12.71 -22.58 17.39
C CYS A 92 -13.45 -21.95 18.58
N ARG A 93 -13.39 -20.62 18.74
CA ARG A 93 -13.88 -19.93 19.96
C ARG A 93 -15.13 -19.09 19.75
N PHE A 94 -15.39 -18.65 18.51
CA PHE A 94 -16.47 -17.73 18.22
C PHE A 94 -17.41 -18.30 17.15
N GLU A 95 -16.97 -18.37 15.90
CA GLU A 95 -17.80 -18.80 14.78
C GLU A 95 -16.97 -19.52 13.72
N THR A 96 -17.55 -20.55 13.09
CA THR A 96 -16.88 -21.32 12.05
C THR A 96 -16.63 -20.48 10.80
N ILE A 97 -15.36 -20.27 10.47
CA ILE A 97 -14.85 -19.55 9.30
C ILE A 97 -13.86 -20.37 8.46
N TYR A 98 -13.36 -21.52 8.94
CA TYR A 98 -12.36 -22.33 8.21
C TYR A 98 -12.84 -22.81 6.83
N LYS A 99 -14.15 -22.83 6.62
CA LYS A 99 -14.78 -23.20 5.34
C LYS A 99 -14.88 -22.03 4.36
N ASP A 100 -14.63 -20.80 4.80
CA ASP A 100 -14.92 -19.58 4.05
C ASP A 100 -13.70 -19.05 3.27
N TYR A 101 -12.52 -19.66 3.46
CA TYR A 101 -11.28 -19.30 2.75
C TYR A 101 -10.40 -20.52 2.45
N ILE A 102 -9.47 -20.34 1.51
CA ILE A 102 -8.35 -21.24 1.21
C ILE A 102 -7.07 -20.43 1.37
N LEU A 103 -6.20 -20.83 2.30
CA LEU A 103 -4.94 -20.13 2.58
C LEU A 103 -3.83 -20.58 1.62
N ILE A 104 -3.25 -19.63 0.91
CA ILE A 104 -1.99 -19.76 0.15
C ILE A 104 -0.96 -18.90 0.89
N LYS A 105 0.20 -19.49 1.22
CA LYS A 105 1.21 -18.76 2.00
C LYS A 105 1.95 -17.81 1.08
N ASN A 106 2.12 -16.56 1.50
CA ASN A 106 2.93 -15.60 0.73
C ASN A 106 4.36 -16.11 0.49
N ALA A 107 4.91 -16.90 1.41
CA ALA A 107 6.25 -17.47 1.27
C ALA A 107 6.37 -18.49 0.12
N ASP A 108 5.28 -19.17 -0.25
CA ASP A 108 5.29 -20.14 -1.35
C ASP A 108 5.42 -19.43 -2.71
N LEU A 109 5.14 -18.12 -2.75
CA LEU A 109 5.13 -17.29 -3.96
C LEU A 109 6.41 -16.47 -4.19
N LEU A 110 7.45 -16.72 -3.39
CA LEU A 110 8.73 -16.01 -3.49
C LEU A 110 9.53 -16.44 -4.73
N GLU A 111 9.51 -17.74 -5.03
CA GLU A 111 10.26 -18.33 -6.15
C GLU A 111 9.33 -18.76 -7.29
N ASN A 112 8.10 -19.17 -6.93
CA ASN A 112 7.12 -19.70 -7.87
C ASN A 112 5.88 -18.81 -7.87
N PRO A 113 5.72 -17.93 -8.86
CA PRO A 113 4.50 -17.14 -8.99
C PRO A 113 3.26 -18.03 -9.06
N LEU A 114 2.18 -17.60 -8.41
CA LEU A 114 0.89 -18.27 -8.50
C LEU A 114 0.29 -18.01 -9.88
N ILE A 115 0.13 -19.09 -10.63
CA ILE A 115 -0.58 -19.15 -11.89
C ILE A 115 -1.65 -20.22 -11.73
N ASP A 116 -2.92 -19.83 -11.84
CA ASP A 116 -4.06 -20.71 -11.59
C ASP A 116 -5.22 -20.35 -12.52
N GLU A 117 -6.02 -21.34 -12.92
CA GLU A 117 -7.17 -21.13 -13.81
C GLU A 117 -8.18 -20.14 -13.23
N LYS A 118 -8.42 -20.17 -11.91
CA LYS A 118 -9.36 -19.24 -11.26
C LYS A 118 -8.82 -17.82 -11.24
N LEU A 119 -7.50 -17.63 -11.12
CA LEU A 119 -6.91 -16.30 -11.26
C LEU A 119 -7.10 -15.77 -12.69
N LEU A 120 -6.90 -16.62 -13.70
CA LEU A 120 -7.12 -16.24 -15.09
C LEU A 120 -8.58 -15.82 -15.36
N GLU A 121 -9.56 -16.54 -14.79
CA GLU A 121 -10.99 -16.18 -14.86
C GLU A 121 -11.27 -14.80 -14.23
N MET A 122 -10.51 -14.43 -13.20
CA MET A 122 -10.57 -13.09 -12.60
C MET A 122 -9.85 -12.02 -13.42
N GLY A 123 -9.12 -12.39 -14.47
CA GLY A 123 -8.27 -11.48 -15.26
C GLY A 123 -6.86 -11.29 -14.69
N ILE A 124 -6.43 -12.12 -13.72
CA ILE A 124 -5.08 -12.09 -13.16
C ILE A 124 -4.27 -13.25 -13.76
N LYS A 125 -3.20 -12.94 -14.47
CA LYS A 125 -2.32 -13.96 -15.08
C LYS A 125 -1.35 -14.56 -14.07
N GLU A 126 -0.88 -13.76 -13.12
CA GLU A 126 0.22 -14.12 -12.24
C GLU A 126 0.20 -13.28 -10.95
N ILE A 127 0.51 -13.91 -9.83
CA ILE A 127 0.78 -13.25 -8.55
C ILE A 127 2.13 -13.73 -7.99
N ALA A 128 3.07 -12.83 -7.78
CA ALA A 128 4.37 -13.12 -7.17
C ALA A 128 4.59 -12.27 -5.92
N THR A 129 5.37 -12.76 -4.97
CA THR A 129 5.69 -12.01 -3.74
C THR A 129 7.20 -11.83 -3.56
N CYS A 130 7.58 -10.88 -2.72
CA CYS A 130 8.94 -10.77 -2.23
C CYS A 130 8.92 -10.51 -0.72
N ARG A 131 10.03 -10.80 -0.04
CA ARG A 131 10.23 -10.32 1.33
C ARG A 131 10.47 -8.82 1.31
N VAL A 132 9.91 -8.13 2.30
CA VAL A 132 10.14 -6.69 2.50
C VAL A 132 10.66 -6.41 3.91
N ARG A 133 11.18 -5.20 4.13
CA ARG A 133 11.91 -4.84 5.35
C ARG A 133 11.00 -4.13 6.35
N HIS A 134 10.27 -4.91 7.14
CA HIS A 134 9.36 -4.38 8.15
C HIS A 134 9.32 -5.24 9.42
N CYS A 135 8.34 -6.14 9.57
CA CYS A 135 8.32 -7.12 10.65
C CYS A 135 8.62 -8.53 10.07
N PRO A 136 8.90 -9.54 10.93
CA PRO A 136 9.04 -10.90 10.44
C PRO A 136 7.80 -11.33 9.67
N HIS A 137 8.00 -11.91 8.49
CA HIS A 137 6.89 -12.32 7.61
C HIS A 137 6.08 -11.17 7.01
N SER A 138 6.75 -10.05 6.69
CA SER A 138 6.23 -9.02 5.78
C SER A 138 6.58 -9.29 4.33
N PHE A 139 5.62 -9.01 3.44
CA PHE A 139 5.73 -9.24 2.00
C PHE A 139 5.20 -8.07 1.17
N GLY A 140 5.85 -7.84 0.03
CA GLY A 140 5.31 -7.11 -1.11
C GLY A 140 4.75 -8.08 -2.15
N VAL A 141 3.87 -7.60 -3.02
CA VAL A 141 3.21 -8.41 -4.06
C VAL A 141 3.22 -7.71 -5.39
N ALA A 142 3.41 -8.47 -6.47
CA ALA A 142 3.20 -8.01 -7.85
C ALA A 142 2.11 -8.84 -8.51
N LEU A 143 1.16 -8.16 -9.14
CA LEU A 143 0.04 -8.73 -9.88
C LEU A 143 0.24 -8.42 -11.36
N LYS A 144 0.12 -9.43 -12.22
CA LYS A 144 0.01 -9.23 -13.67
C LYS A 144 -1.44 -9.41 -14.09
N VAL A 145 -2.10 -8.31 -14.43
CA VAL A 145 -3.52 -8.27 -14.80
C VAL A 145 -3.65 -8.17 -16.31
N ALA A 146 -4.50 -8.99 -16.91
CA ALA A 146 -4.79 -8.92 -18.34
C ALA A 146 -5.57 -7.65 -18.65
N SER A 147 -5.02 -6.74 -19.47
CA SER A 147 -5.79 -5.60 -19.98
C SER A 147 -6.56 -6.01 -21.23
N LEU A 148 -7.79 -5.53 -21.36
CA LEU A 148 -8.66 -5.80 -22.51
C LEU A 148 -8.59 -4.72 -23.59
N GLY A 149 -7.64 -3.78 -23.50
CA GLY A 149 -7.52 -2.71 -24.48
C GLY A 149 -6.38 -1.73 -24.24
N MET A 150 -6.36 -0.71 -25.09
CA MET A 150 -5.47 0.44 -25.02
C MET A 150 -6.10 1.53 -24.15
N HIS A 151 -5.32 2.13 -23.26
CA HIS A 151 -5.70 3.27 -22.42
C HIS A 151 -5.12 4.54 -23.04
N PRO A 152 -5.89 5.34 -23.80
CA PRO A 152 -5.36 6.40 -24.67
C PRO A 152 -4.72 7.55 -23.90
N GLU A 153 -5.23 7.91 -22.72
CA GLU A 153 -4.69 9.02 -21.92
C GLU A 153 -3.33 8.69 -21.31
N THR A 154 -3.05 7.39 -21.19
CA THR A 154 -1.78 6.89 -20.68
C THR A 154 -0.98 6.11 -21.70
N ASN A 155 -1.44 5.82 -22.92
CA ASN A 155 -0.79 4.88 -23.83
C ASN A 155 -0.35 3.56 -23.15
N ILE A 156 -1.17 3.00 -22.25
CA ILE A 156 -0.93 1.64 -21.71
C ILE A 156 -1.58 0.65 -22.67
N GLU A 157 -0.78 -0.26 -23.21
CA GLU A 157 -1.23 -1.36 -24.08
C GLU A 157 -0.80 -2.70 -23.48
N GLY A 158 -1.68 -3.70 -23.52
CA GLY A 158 -1.40 -5.03 -23.00
C GLY A 158 -1.46 -5.11 -21.47
N ASP A 159 -0.84 -6.16 -20.91
CA ASP A 159 -0.96 -6.51 -19.49
C ASP A 159 -0.49 -5.38 -18.56
N VAL A 160 -1.23 -5.22 -17.46
CA VAL A 160 -0.97 -4.22 -16.44
C VAL A 160 -0.28 -4.88 -15.27
N LYS A 161 0.90 -4.38 -14.88
CA LYS A 161 1.62 -4.87 -13.71
C LYS A 161 1.42 -3.90 -12.54
N ILE A 162 0.81 -4.40 -11.47
CA ILE A 162 0.55 -3.64 -10.24
C ILE A 162 1.41 -4.23 -9.13
N THR A 163 2.28 -3.41 -8.54
CA THR A 163 3.08 -3.81 -7.38
C THR A 163 2.59 -3.09 -6.13
N TYR A 164 2.40 -3.81 -5.03
CA TYR A 164 2.04 -3.26 -3.72
C TYR A 164 3.12 -3.59 -2.69
N SER A 165 3.58 -2.56 -1.97
CA SER A 165 4.71 -2.69 -1.05
C SER A 165 4.39 -3.44 0.24
N GLY A 166 3.13 -3.38 0.72
CA GLY A 166 2.87 -3.53 2.15
C GLY A 166 3.58 -2.42 2.95
N ASP A 167 3.82 -2.66 4.23
CA ASP A 167 4.71 -1.80 5.02
C ASP A 167 6.16 -2.21 4.83
N THR A 168 7.04 -1.24 4.57
CA THR A 168 8.47 -1.52 4.35
C THR A 168 9.34 -0.28 4.40
N MET A 169 10.55 -0.45 4.91
CA MET A 169 11.70 0.39 4.57
C MET A 169 12.08 0.24 3.08
N PRO A 170 12.98 1.10 2.54
CA PRO A 170 13.60 0.83 1.25
C PRO A 170 14.15 -0.60 1.12
N CYS A 171 13.72 -1.29 0.07
CA CYS A 171 13.91 -2.72 -0.13
C CYS A 171 14.15 -3.04 -1.62
N GLU A 172 15.35 -3.53 -1.92
CA GLU A 172 15.74 -3.88 -3.30
C GLU A 172 14.89 -5.02 -3.88
N SER A 173 14.51 -6.02 -3.07
CA SER A 173 13.67 -7.12 -3.53
C SER A 173 12.30 -6.65 -4.02
N LEU A 174 11.76 -5.56 -3.48
CA LEU A 174 10.53 -4.95 -3.99
C LEU A 174 10.76 -4.30 -5.36
N ILE A 175 11.88 -3.60 -5.54
CA ILE A 175 12.30 -2.99 -6.80
C ILE A 175 12.46 -4.07 -7.89
N GLU A 176 13.11 -5.19 -7.55
CA GLU A 176 13.32 -6.33 -8.46
C GLU A 176 11.99 -7.01 -8.83
N LEU A 177 11.15 -7.35 -7.84
CA LEU A 177 9.83 -7.94 -8.06
C LEU A 177 8.97 -7.03 -8.96
N GLY A 178 8.97 -5.74 -8.65
CA GLY A 178 8.14 -4.73 -9.29
C GLY A 178 8.72 -4.13 -10.56
N ARG A 179 9.89 -4.57 -11.05
CA ARG A 179 10.55 -4.02 -12.25
C ARG A 179 9.55 -3.76 -13.38
N ASP A 180 9.57 -2.54 -13.90
CA ASP A 180 8.72 -2.06 -15.00
C ASP A 180 7.22 -2.15 -14.73
N SER A 181 6.81 -2.02 -13.46
CA SER A 181 5.39 -1.99 -13.09
C SER A 181 4.67 -0.84 -13.78
N THR A 182 3.44 -1.09 -14.22
CA THR A 182 2.54 -0.03 -14.66
C THR A 182 2.19 0.88 -13.49
N VAL A 183 1.88 0.30 -12.33
CA VAL A 183 1.57 1.04 -11.10
C VAL A 183 2.30 0.42 -9.93
N LEU A 184 3.06 1.23 -9.20
CA LEU A 184 3.54 0.92 -7.86
C LEU A 184 2.64 1.60 -6.83
N ILE A 185 2.00 0.84 -5.95
CA ILE A 185 1.31 1.34 -4.77
C ILE A 185 2.26 1.18 -3.58
N HIS A 186 2.76 2.29 -3.04
CA HIS A 186 3.80 2.26 -2.01
C HIS A 186 3.37 2.97 -0.72
N GLU A 187 3.71 2.39 0.42
CA GLU A 187 3.56 3.04 1.72
C GLU A 187 4.44 4.30 1.81
N ALA A 188 3.90 5.36 2.41
CA ALA A 188 4.63 6.60 2.65
C ALA A 188 4.29 7.12 4.04
N THR A 189 4.52 6.27 5.04
CA THR A 189 4.05 6.49 6.42
C THR A 189 4.60 7.78 7.03
N MET A 190 5.86 8.12 6.73
CA MET A 190 6.60 9.17 7.41
C MET A 190 6.97 10.34 6.49
N GLU A 191 6.99 11.55 7.06
CA GLU A 191 7.60 12.72 6.44
C GLU A 191 9.12 12.56 6.32
N ASP A 192 9.75 13.26 5.37
CA ASP A 192 11.19 13.20 5.14
C ASP A 192 12.00 13.67 6.38
N GLU A 193 11.49 14.64 7.14
CA GLU A 193 12.10 15.10 8.39
C GLU A 193 12.12 14.03 9.50
N LEU A 194 11.25 13.02 9.38
CA LEU A 194 11.13 11.89 10.31
C LEU A 194 11.89 10.64 9.84
N ALA A 195 12.85 10.77 8.90
CA ALA A 195 13.62 9.64 8.36
C ALA A 195 14.29 8.73 9.42
N ALA A 196 14.69 9.28 10.58
CA ALA A 196 15.23 8.47 11.68
C ALA A 196 14.14 7.61 12.35
N GLU A 197 12.95 8.18 12.54
CA GLU A 197 11.81 7.47 13.11
C GLU A 197 11.26 6.44 12.12
N ALA A 198 11.19 6.77 10.83
CA ALA A 198 10.85 5.84 9.75
C ALA A 198 11.75 4.60 9.79
N ARG A 199 13.07 4.79 9.94
CA ARG A 199 14.03 3.69 10.06
C ARG A 199 13.80 2.83 11.30
N ILE A 200 13.54 3.44 12.45
CA ILE A 200 13.32 2.72 13.72
C ILE A 200 12.03 1.90 13.66
N LYS A 201 10.96 2.49 13.10
CA LYS A 201 9.66 1.83 12.93
C LYS A 201 9.57 0.98 11.66
N MET A 202 10.66 0.89 10.92
CA MET A 202 10.81 0.09 9.71
C MET A 202 9.79 0.41 8.61
N HIS A 203 9.59 1.71 8.37
CA HIS A 203 8.77 2.28 7.30
C HIS A 203 9.58 3.12 6.32
N SER A 204 8.92 3.55 5.24
CA SER A 204 9.46 4.49 4.27
C SER A 204 9.03 5.93 4.56
N THR A 205 9.93 6.86 4.21
CA THR A 205 9.56 8.27 4.03
C THR A 205 8.97 8.50 2.65
N LEU A 206 8.30 9.63 2.46
CA LEU A 206 7.74 10.06 1.17
C LEU A 206 8.79 10.02 0.04
N SER A 207 9.95 10.66 0.23
CA SER A 207 11.01 10.68 -0.80
C SER A 207 11.59 9.29 -1.06
N GLN A 208 11.68 8.44 -0.05
CA GLN A 208 12.15 7.07 -0.20
C GLN A 208 11.18 6.22 -1.05
N ALA A 209 9.88 6.32 -0.79
CA ALA A 209 8.86 5.63 -1.58
C ALA A 209 8.91 6.04 -3.07
N ILE A 210 9.02 7.35 -3.33
CA ILE A 210 9.16 7.91 -4.68
C ILE A 210 10.44 7.42 -5.36
N GLU A 211 11.57 7.40 -4.63
CA GLU A 211 12.84 6.92 -5.16
C GLU A 211 12.78 5.43 -5.52
N GLN A 212 12.10 4.61 -4.72
CA GLN A 212 11.89 3.20 -5.05
C GLN A 212 11.07 3.03 -6.32
N GLY A 213 10.00 3.82 -6.53
CA GLY A 213 9.23 3.82 -7.77
C GLY A 213 10.09 4.16 -8.99
N ARG A 214 10.94 5.19 -8.89
CA ARG A 214 11.89 5.55 -9.95
C ARG A 214 12.91 4.43 -10.22
N LYS A 215 13.50 3.86 -9.16
CA LYS A 215 14.44 2.75 -9.28
C LYS A 215 13.80 1.48 -9.82
N MET A 216 12.50 1.29 -9.58
CA MET A 216 11.66 0.21 -10.14
C MET A 216 11.29 0.45 -11.61
N ASN A 217 11.54 1.66 -12.15
CA ASN A 217 11.02 2.09 -13.45
C ASN A 217 9.50 1.87 -13.52
N ALA A 218 8.83 2.13 -12.38
CA ALA A 218 7.38 2.10 -12.32
C ALA A 218 6.86 3.27 -13.14
N ARG A 219 5.90 3.01 -14.04
CA ARG A 219 5.31 4.04 -14.88
C ARG A 219 4.54 5.07 -14.06
N TYR A 220 3.85 4.61 -13.02
CA TYR A 220 3.17 5.44 -12.04
C TYR A 220 3.46 4.94 -10.62
N THR A 221 3.58 5.85 -9.67
CA THR A 221 3.69 5.56 -8.24
C THR A 221 2.50 6.20 -7.52
N LEU A 222 1.71 5.42 -6.80
CA LEU A 222 0.61 5.86 -5.95
C LEU A 222 1.01 5.70 -4.49
N LEU A 223 1.08 6.81 -3.77
CA LEU A 223 1.47 6.81 -2.35
C LEU A 223 0.25 6.62 -1.47
N THR A 224 0.38 5.77 -0.45
CA THR A 224 -0.68 5.46 0.51
C THR A 224 -0.10 5.22 1.90
N HIS A 225 -0.93 4.73 2.83
CA HIS A 225 -0.56 4.37 4.19
C HIS A 225 0.06 5.55 4.97
N PHE A 226 -0.51 6.74 4.82
CA PHE A 226 -0.03 7.93 5.52
C PHE A 226 -0.31 7.85 7.02
N SER A 227 0.66 8.27 7.83
CA SER A 227 0.42 8.40 9.26
C SER A 227 -0.64 9.48 9.53
N GLN A 228 -1.79 9.06 10.09
CA GLN A 228 -2.87 9.96 10.52
C GLN A 228 -2.43 11.02 11.54
N ARG A 229 -1.27 10.82 12.20
CA ARG A 229 -0.73 11.74 13.20
C ARG A 229 -0.06 12.97 12.57
N TYR A 230 0.37 12.89 11.32
CA TYR A 230 1.30 13.87 10.76
C TYR A 230 0.74 14.65 9.58
N ALA A 231 -0.22 14.13 8.81
CA ALA A 231 -0.70 14.85 7.63
C ALA A 231 -2.11 14.51 7.16
N LYS A 232 -2.92 15.55 6.86
CA LYS A 232 -4.08 15.41 5.95
C LYS A 232 -3.67 15.45 4.48
N ILE A 233 -2.54 16.08 4.18
CA ILE A 233 -1.91 16.11 2.85
C ILE A 233 -0.41 15.93 2.99
N PRO A 234 0.22 15.01 2.25
CA PRO A 234 1.67 14.85 2.26
C PRO A 234 2.39 16.14 1.87
N ARG A 235 3.42 16.52 2.64
CA ARG A 235 4.30 17.63 2.30
C ARG A 235 5.35 17.17 1.30
N LEU A 236 5.26 17.67 0.07
CA LEU A 236 6.29 17.48 -0.94
C LEU A 236 7.37 18.56 -0.81
N ARG A 237 8.62 18.21 -1.07
CA ARG A 237 9.73 19.17 -1.02
C ARG A 237 9.67 20.16 -2.20
N PRO A 238 10.22 21.38 -2.09
CA PRO A 238 10.15 22.37 -3.17
C PRO A 238 10.74 21.91 -4.51
N ASP A 239 11.78 21.08 -4.49
CA ASP A 239 12.34 20.43 -5.69
C ASP A 239 11.32 19.50 -6.34
N GLN A 240 10.57 18.74 -5.54
CA GLN A 240 9.45 17.88 -5.99
C GLN A 240 8.20 18.67 -6.38
N GLN A 241 8.07 19.94 -5.96
CA GLN A 241 6.99 20.83 -6.38
C GLN A 241 7.35 21.58 -7.68
N GLN A 242 8.60 22.00 -7.84
CA GLN A 242 9.10 22.75 -9.00
C GLN A 242 9.34 21.86 -10.21
N SER A 243 9.77 20.61 -10.04
CA SER A 243 9.80 19.62 -11.12
C SER A 243 8.39 19.11 -11.52
N GLY A 244 7.36 19.59 -10.82
CA GLY A 244 6.12 18.85 -10.62
C GLY A 244 6.39 17.56 -9.83
N LEU A 245 5.33 16.96 -9.31
CA LEU A 245 5.30 15.58 -8.81
C LEU A 245 5.79 14.53 -9.83
N GLY A 246 6.33 14.95 -10.99
CA GLY A 246 6.26 14.22 -12.24
C GLY A 246 4.80 14.05 -12.70
N THR A 247 4.60 13.57 -13.92
CA THR A 247 3.27 13.13 -14.38
C THR A 247 2.93 11.72 -13.88
N ASP A 248 3.82 11.13 -13.10
CA ASP A 248 3.84 9.72 -12.70
C ASP A 248 3.48 9.49 -11.23
N LEU A 249 3.12 10.51 -10.45
CA LEU A 249 2.90 10.37 -9.01
C LEU A 249 1.47 10.73 -8.58
N GLY A 250 0.85 9.84 -7.81
CA GLY A 250 -0.46 10.04 -7.18
C GLY A 250 -0.38 9.95 -5.65
N ILE A 251 -1.35 10.57 -4.99
CA ILE A 251 -1.55 10.51 -3.54
C ILE A 251 -2.93 9.94 -3.29
N ALA A 252 -3.00 8.79 -2.62
CA ALA A 252 -4.26 8.13 -2.31
C ALA A 252 -4.99 8.82 -1.16
N PHE A 253 -6.32 8.79 -1.22
CA PHE A 253 -7.20 9.19 -0.12
C PHE A 253 -8.22 8.09 0.11
N ASP A 254 -8.78 8.03 1.31
CA ASP A 254 -9.90 7.13 1.60
C ASP A 254 -11.02 7.39 0.59
N ASN A 255 -11.58 6.30 0.04
CA ASN A 255 -12.65 6.32 -0.95
C ASN A 255 -12.29 6.94 -2.32
N MET A 256 -10.99 7.10 -2.60
CA MET A 256 -10.52 7.48 -3.94
C MET A 256 -10.69 6.29 -4.90
N GLU A 257 -11.31 6.55 -6.05
CA GLU A 257 -11.36 5.62 -7.19
C GLU A 257 -10.47 6.16 -8.32
N VAL A 258 -9.67 5.28 -8.91
CA VAL A 258 -8.68 5.63 -9.94
C VAL A 258 -8.69 4.57 -11.02
N THR A 259 -8.85 4.98 -12.26
CA THR A 259 -8.65 4.16 -13.45
C THR A 259 -7.24 4.35 -14.00
N LEU A 260 -6.84 3.51 -14.96
CA LEU A 260 -5.53 3.67 -15.62
C LEU A 260 -5.44 5.00 -16.38
N ASP A 261 -6.52 5.47 -16.99
CA ASP A 261 -6.56 6.76 -17.69
C ASP A 261 -6.39 7.97 -16.75
N ASP A 262 -6.81 7.84 -15.48
CA ASP A 262 -6.69 8.92 -14.51
C ASP A 262 -5.25 9.16 -14.04
N LEU A 263 -4.38 8.15 -14.14
CA LEU A 263 -3.03 8.15 -13.54
C LEU A 263 -2.17 9.35 -13.96
N SER A 264 -2.24 9.75 -15.23
CA SER A 264 -1.49 10.90 -15.77
C SER A 264 -1.94 12.26 -15.22
N THR A 265 -3.12 12.29 -14.59
CA THR A 265 -3.75 13.51 -14.09
C THR A 265 -3.68 13.64 -12.57
N LEU A 266 -3.41 12.55 -11.84
CA LEU A 266 -3.45 12.54 -10.38
C LEU A 266 -2.58 13.62 -9.73
N CYS A 267 -1.39 13.85 -10.27
CA CYS A 267 -0.48 14.88 -9.76
C CYS A 267 -1.04 16.31 -9.89
N LYS A 268 -1.92 16.54 -10.87
CA LYS A 268 -2.53 17.86 -11.15
C LYS A 268 -3.52 18.28 -10.07
N PHE A 269 -4.02 17.35 -9.25
CA PHE A 269 -4.92 17.66 -8.14
C PHE A 269 -4.18 18.21 -6.90
N TYR A 270 -2.86 18.02 -6.79
CA TYR A 270 -2.12 18.41 -5.60
C TYR A 270 -2.25 19.90 -5.23
N PRO A 271 -2.17 20.87 -6.17
CA PRO A 271 -2.37 22.28 -5.84
C PRO A 271 -3.77 22.57 -5.28
N ALA A 272 -4.81 21.94 -5.84
CA ALA A 272 -6.19 22.09 -5.38
C ALA A 272 -6.37 21.48 -3.98
N LEU A 273 -5.84 20.28 -3.75
CA LEU A 273 -5.83 19.64 -2.44
C LEU A 273 -5.11 20.54 -1.42
N LYS A 274 -3.90 21.02 -1.74
CA LYS A 274 -3.14 21.93 -0.87
C LYS A 274 -3.96 23.18 -0.51
N ALA A 275 -4.68 23.77 -1.47
CA ALA A 275 -5.54 24.91 -1.22
C ALA A 275 -6.73 24.57 -0.29
N MET A 276 -7.37 23.42 -0.49
CA MET A 276 -8.50 22.96 0.36
C MET A 276 -8.10 22.75 1.82
N PHE A 277 -6.87 22.32 2.08
CA PHE A 277 -6.38 22.02 3.42
C PHE A 277 -5.24 22.97 3.85
N ILE A 278 -5.24 24.21 3.35
CA ILE A 278 -4.14 25.16 3.53
C ILE A 278 -3.75 25.37 5.00
N SER A 279 -4.72 25.48 5.91
CA SER A 279 -4.48 25.64 7.34
C SER A 279 -3.72 24.47 7.96
N HIS A 280 -4.02 23.25 7.52
CA HIS A 280 -3.32 22.05 7.98
C HIS A 280 -1.93 21.98 7.37
N PHE A 281 -1.79 22.38 6.11
CA PHE A 281 -0.51 22.43 5.41
C PHE A 281 0.46 23.41 6.10
N GLU A 282 0.01 24.62 6.44
CA GLU A 282 0.82 25.64 7.12
C GLU A 282 1.26 25.16 8.52
N GLU A 283 0.36 24.55 9.30
CA GLU A 283 0.68 24.01 10.61
C GLU A 283 1.76 22.90 10.51
N MET A 284 1.61 22.00 9.54
CA MET A 284 2.60 20.98 9.26
C MET A 284 3.95 21.58 8.83
N GLU A 285 3.92 22.58 7.96
CA GLU A 285 5.14 23.23 7.46
C GLU A 285 5.95 23.83 8.61
N GLN A 286 5.28 24.51 9.54
CA GLN A 286 5.90 25.04 10.75
C GLN A 286 6.49 23.94 11.65
N LYS A 287 5.75 22.83 11.86
CA LYS A 287 6.24 21.69 12.65
C LYS A 287 7.49 21.06 12.02
N ALA A 288 7.48 20.85 10.71
CA ALA A 288 8.61 20.29 9.98
C ALA A 288 9.83 21.24 9.99
N ILE A 289 9.65 22.56 9.83
CA ILE A 289 10.74 23.54 9.98
C ILE A 289 11.34 23.48 11.40
N LYS A 290 10.49 23.43 12.43
CA LYS A 290 10.95 23.32 13.83
C LYS A 290 11.74 22.04 14.08
N ARG A 291 11.30 20.90 13.51
CA ARG A 291 12.00 19.61 13.56
C ARG A 291 13.34 19.67 12.83
N GLY A 292 13.37 20.21 11.61
CA GLY A 292 14.58 20.39 10.81
C GLY A 292 15.62 21.25 11.53
N ASN A 293 15.21 22.40 12.09
CA ASN A 293 16.09 23.29 12.85
C ASN A 293 16.65 22.62 14.12
N LYS A 294 15.83 21.83 14.83
CA LYS A 294 16.29 21.04 15.98
C LYS A 294 17.35 20.02 15.57
N LYS A 295 17.16 19.34 14.44
CA LYS A 295 18.11 18.35 13.90
C LYS A 295 19.44 19.00 13.53
N LEU A 296 19.40 20.11 12.78
CA LEU A 296 20.59 20.89 12.42
C LEU A 296 21.39 21.34 13.65
N ARG A 297 20.71 21.86 14.68
CA ARG A 297 21.37 22.25 15.95
C ARG A 297 22.10 21.06 16.61
N LEU A 298 21.46 19.90 16.67
CA LEU A 298 22.06 18.70 17.26
C LEU A 298 23.26 18.18 16.45
N GLU A 299 23.21 18.28 15.12
CA GLU A 299 24.32 17.91 14.23
C GLU A 299 25.50 18.88 14.34
N THR A 300 25.26 20.19 14.45
CA THR A 300 26.31 21.20 14.68
C THR A 300 27.00 20.99 16.02
N VAL A 301 26.24 20.68 17.09
CA VAL A 301 26.82 20.35 18.40
C VAL A 301 27.69 19.10 18.34
N LYS A 302 27.27 18.05 17.62
CA LYS A 302 28.08 16.83 17.42
C LYS A 302 29.35 17.06 16.60
N LYS A 303 29.32 17.96 15.61
CA LYS A 303 30.51 18.31 14.82
C LYS A 303 31.49 19.20 15.60
N GLY A 304 31.00 20.05 16.51
CA GLY A 304 31.84 20.91 17.36
C GLY A 304 32.55 20.21 18.52
N THR A 305 32.12 19.00 18.91
CA THR A 305 32.77 18.20 19.97
C THR A 305 33.76 17.16 19.46
N GLY A 306 33.86 16.97 18.13
CA GLY A 306 34.79 16.02 17.49
C GLY A 306 36.18 16.57 17.16
N SER A 307 36.48 17.84 17.45
CA SER A 307 37.74 18.53 17.10
C SER A 307 38.59 18.93 18.30
N LYS A 308 38.62 18.12 19.36
CA LYS A 308 39.71 18.18 20.34
C LYS A 308 40.77 17.16 19.97
N GLU A 309 41.70 17.57 19.11
CA GLU A 309 42.98 16.88 18.93
C GLU A 309 43.63 16.69 20.30
N CYS A 310 43.95 15.45 20.63
CA CYS A 310 44.89 15.14 21.71
C CYS A 310 46.24 15.73 21.32
N SER A 311 46.64 16.81 22.00
CA SER A 311 48.02 17.27 22.00
C SER A 311 48.87 16.25 22.77
N PRO A 312 50.03 15.82 22.23
CA PRO A 312 50.92 14.94 22.97
C PRO A 312 51.66 15.79 24.00
N THR A 313 51.36 15.56 25.27
CA THR A 313 52.12 16.11 26.40
C THR A 313 53.57 15.61 26.36
N ARG A 314 54.50 16.57 26.45
CA ARG A 314 55.93 16.40 26.73
C ARG A 314 56.17 15.83 28.12
#